data_AF-A0A6H2DV96-F1
#
_entry.id   AF-A0A6H2DV96-F1
#
_cell.length_a   1.000
_cell.length_b   1.000
_cell.length_c   1.000
_cell.angle_alpha   90.00
_cell.angle_beta   90.00
_cell.angle_gamma   90.00
#
_symmetry.space_group_name_H-M   'P 1'
#
loop_
_entity.id
_entity.type
_entity.pdbx_description
1 polymer ?
#
loop_
_entity_poly.entity_id
_entity_poly.type
_entity_poly.pdbx_seq_one_letter_code
_entity_poly.pdbx_strand_id
1 'polypeptide(L)'
;MGVIFQFEDKNIFLKDKNLDINDQIFIYGKAERIVNSSSDFNIENYLKSYKTFFEIKAITSLKIIKKHQDWKSNFFHFVTSGNTYYSQVFPISLLGENYILENTFITNLKQLNVYHLFVISGFHLLFFKKFIFKIFQFIKLNFLISNFLFLFFLLFVNYLLNFPISFLRATLFFIFSLINKQILKNYFKNFEVLSFVAIVFILWNPLVIYSFSYIFTFLITLILLYCSHLKFNNKWWKNIITSLISHTFASVLLLMFNNKYNVFGYLNSFIFVPVFVFIYTVGWIFIWEKNLLDFIAQFILWLVDQFTKFQFYIYLIKLNFLTVFVSYIIFSVCFLFTELIHISQRKKLSKF
;
A
#
# COMPACT_ATOMS: atom_id res chain seq x y z
N MET A 1 3.68 -13.62 -12.62
CA MET A 1 4.06 -13.21 -11.25
C MET A 1 5.41 -13.84 -10.94
N GLY A 2 5.96 -13.70 -9.73
CA GLY A 2 7.13 -14.48 -9.34
C GLY A 2 7.30 -14.53 -7.83
N VAL A 3 8.00 -15.56 -7.37
CA VAL A 3 8.24 -15.84 -5.95
C VAL A 3 9.68 -15.48 -5.63
N ILE A 4 9.89 -14.89 -4.45
CA ILE A 4 11.22 -14.67 -3.90
C ILE A 4 11.47 -15.80 -2.90
N PHE A 5 12.53 -16.57 -3.11
CA PHE A 5 12.97 -17.60 -2.17
C PHE A 5 14.35 -17.24 -1.62
N GLN A 6 14.63 -17.73 -0.41
CA GLN A 6 15.88 -17.48 0.29
C GLN A 6 16.81 -18.69 0.12
N PHE A 7 18.05 -18.45 -0.33
CA PHE A 7 19.11 -19.44 -0.44
C PHE A 7 20.40 -18.84 0.12
N GLU A 8 20.97 -19.45 1.17
CA GLU A 8 22.20 -18.97 1.82
C GLU A 8 22.16 -17.45 2.12
N ASP A 9 21.08 -16.99 2.76
CA ASP A 9 20.81 -15.58 3.09
C ASP A 9 20.69 -14.61 1.89
N LYS A 10 20.59 -15.14 0.68
CA LYS A 10 20.32 -14.36 -0.53
C LYS A 10 18.90 -14.57 -1.01
N ASN A 11 18.26 -13.48 -1.38
CA ASN A 11 16.95 -13.52 -2.02
C ASN A 11 17.13 -13.69 -3.53
N ILE A 12 16.46 -14.68 -4.09
CA ILE A 12 16.49 -15.00 -5.52
C ILE A 12 15.06 -15.00 -6.06
N PHE A 13 14.88 -14.37 -7.22
CA PHE A 13 13.59 -14.29 -7.89
C PHE A 13 13.38 -15.50 -8.79
N LEU A 14 12.18 -16.09 -8.71
CA LEU A 14 11.71 -17.11 -9.62
C LEU A 14 10.44 -16.61 -10.30
N LYS A 15 10.50 -16.43 -11.62
CA LYS A 15 9.32 -16.06 -12.39
C LYS A 15 8.40 -17.28 -12.54
N ASP A 16 7.14 -17.08 -12.17
CA ASP A 16 5.99 -17.92 -12.52
C ASP A 16 6.06 -19.41 -12.17
N LYS A 17 5.70 -19.74 -10.92
CA LYS A 17 5.26 -21.09 -10.53
C LYS A 17 4.22 -21.03 -9.41
N ASN A 18 3.22 -21.93 -9.46
CA ASN A 18 2.24 -22.17 -8.40
C ASN A 18 2.96 -22.74 -7.17
N LEU A 19 3.59 -21.87 -6.39
CA LEU A 19 4.26 -22.20 -5.15
C LEU A 19 3.54 -21.50 -4.01
N ASP A 20 3.30 -22.23 -2.93
CA ASP A 20 2.71 -21.64 -1.74
C ASP A 20 3.81 -20.98 -0.89
N ILE A 21 3.39 -20.02 -0.07
CA ILE A 21 4.27 -19.37 0.91
C ILE A 21 4.81 -20.45 1.87
N ASN A 22 6.12 -20.45 2.13
CA ASN A 22 6.86 -21.40 2.96
C ASN A 22 7.10 -22.80 2.36
N ASP A 23 6.76 -23.05 1.10
CA ASP A 23 7.14 -24.31 0.45
C ASP A 23 8.67 -24.47 0.38
N GLN A 24 9.15 -25.67 0.72
CA GLN A 24 10.55 -26.02 0.49
C GLN A 24 10.70 -26.59 -0.92
N ILE A 25 11.51 -25.92 -1.73
CA ILE A 25 11.68 -26.23 -3.14
C ILE A 25 13.14 -26.58 -3.45
N PHE A 26 13.32 -27.63 -4.24
CA PHE A 26 14.56 -27.90 -4.94
C PHE A 26 14.48 -27.25 -6.32
N ILE A 27 15.40 -26.35 -6.62
CA ILE A 27 15.52 -25.73 -7.94
C ILE A 27 16.94 -25.97 -8.45
N TYR A 28 17.04 -26.46 -9.68
CA TYR A 28 18.29 -26.50 -10.41
C TYR A 28 18.15 -25.63 -11.67
N GLY A 29 19.10 -24.73 -11.89
CA GLY A 29 19.08 -23.81 -13.02
C GLY A 29 20.16 -22.74 -12.97
N LYS A 30 20.22 -21.93 -14.03
CA LYS A 30 21.18 -20.81 -14.14
C LYS A 30 20.57 -19.53 -13.56
N ALA A 31 21.25 -18.95 -12.57
CA ALA A 31 20.94 -17.63 -12.04
C ALA A 31 21.60 -16.54 -12.90
N GLU A 32 20.82 -15.56 -13.32
CA GLU A 32 21.29 -14.38 -14.04
C GLU A 32 20.95 -13.12 -13.27
N ARG A 33 21.75 -12.06 -13.44
CA ARG A 33 21.43 -10.75 -12.85
C ARG A 33 20.13 -10.24 -13.47
N ILE A 34 19.25 -9.71 -12.63
CA ILE A 34 18.02 -9.07 -13.09
C ILE A 34 18.40 -7.82 -13.88
N VAL A 35 17.98 -7.77 -15.14
CA VAL A 35 18.11 -6.60 -16.01
C VAL A 35 16.71 -6.19 -16.41
N ASN A 36 16.41 -4.90 -16.30
CA ASN A 36 15.10 -4.41 -16.69
C ASN A 36 14.90 -4.54 -18.21
N SER A 37 14.02 -5.46 -18.63
CA SER A 37 13.76 -5.74 -20.04
C SER A 37 12.50 -5.06 -20.59
N SER A 38 11.66 -4.45 -19.73
CA SER A 38 10.39 -3.83 -20.13
C SER A 38 10.37 -2.31 -19.92
N SER A 39 9.74 -1.62 -20.87
CA SER A 39 9.51 -0.17 -20.83
C SER A 39 8.52 0.23 -19.75
N ASP A 40 7.61 -0.66 -19.36
CA ASP A 40 6.39 -0.31 -18.61
C ASP A 40 6.54 -0.42 -17.09
N PHE A 41 7.34 -1.36 -16.59
CA PHE A 41 7.55 -1.54 -15.15
C PHE A 41 9.02 -1.85 -14.88
N ASN A 42 9.66 -1.04 -14.02
CA ASN A 42 11.06 -1.26 -13.65
C ASN A 42 11.16 -2.39 -12.61
N ILE A 43 11.21 -3.62 -13.10
CA ILE A 43 11.29 -4.85 -12.28
C ILE A 43 12.55 -4.83 -11.41
N GLU A 44 13.67 -4.34 -11.96
CA GLU A 44 14.95 -4.31 -11.28
C GLU A 44 14.88 -3.49 -9.98
N ASN A 45 14.36 -2.26 -10.05
CA ASN A 45 14.22 -1.41 -8.86
C ASN A 45 13.23 -2.00 -7.85
N TYR A 46 12.13 -2.58 -8.32
CA TYR A 46 11.18 -3.25 -7.45
C TYR A 46 11.83 -4.41 -6.67
N LEU A 47 12.56 -5.29 -7.36
CA LEU A 47 13.21 -6.46 -6.73
C LEU A 47 14.41 -6.07 -5.86
N LYS A 48 15.14 -5.01 -6.20
CA LYS A 48 16.15 -4.41 -5.30
C LYS A 48 15.56 -4.02 -3.95
N SER A 49 14.32 -3.53 -3.91
CA SER A 49 13.66 -3.19 -2.65
C SER A 49 13.43 -4.40 -1.73
N TYR A 50 13.39 -5.61 -2.30
CA TYR A 50 13.36 -6.88 -1.56
C TYR A 50 14.74 -7.52 -1.38
N LYS A 51 15.83 -6.79 -1.65
CA LYS A 51 17.22 -7.29 -1.63
C LYS A 51 17.48 -8.43 -2.63
N THR A 52 16.71 -8.47 -3.72
CA THR A 52 16.76 -9.52 -4.74
C THR A 52 17.45 -8.99 -6.01
N PHE A 53 18.57 -9.60 -6.38
CA PHE A 53 19.41 -9.15 -7.51
C PHE A 53 19.51 -10.16 -8.66
N PHE A 54 19.13 -11.41 -8.40
CA PHE A 54 19.26 -12.52 -9.34
C PHE A 54 17.90 -13.16 -9.63
N GLU A 55 17.71 -13.59 -10.87
CA GLU A 55 16.55 -14.35 -11.34
C GLU A 55 17.02 -15.69 -11.90
N ILE A 56 16.29 -16.77 -11.63
CA ILE A 56 16.50 -18.05 -12.31
C ILE A 56 15.67 -18.08 -13.58
N LYS A 57 16.33 -18.02 -14.75
CA LYS A 57 15.66 -18.09 -16.06
C LYS A 57 15.66 -19.49 -16.67
N ALA A 58 16.75 -20.23 -16.51
CA ALA A 58 16.93 -21.55 -17.13
C ALA A 58 16.76 -22.65 -16.09
N ILE A 59 15.52 -22.93 -15.69
CA ILE A 59 15.20 -23.99 -14.73
C ILE A 59 15.30 -25.34 -15.44
N THR A 60 16.20 -26.19 -14.98
CA THR A 60 16.38 -27.57 -15.46
C THR A 60 15.58 -28.57 -14.63
N SER A 61 15.35 -28.30 -13.35
CA SER A 61 14.41 -29.08 -12.53
C SER A 61 13.79 -28.24 -11.42
N LEU A 62 12.52 -28.49 -11.11
CA LEU A 62 11.87 -28.00 -9.89
C LEU A 62 11.14 -29.15 -9.22
N LYS A 63 11.41 -29.38 -7.94
CA LYS A 63 10.68 -30.32 -7.09
C LYS A 63 10.28 -29.64 -5.80
N ILE A 64 9.04 -29.82 -5.35
CA ILE A 64 8.62 -29.38 -4.02
C ILE A 64 9.01 -30.51 -3.06
N ILE A 65 9.96 -30.22 -2.17
CA ILE A 65 10.50 -31.17 -1.19
C ILE A 65 9.50 -31.37 -0.05
N LYS A 66 8.91 -30.27 0.42
CA LYS A 66 7.95 -30.28 1.53
C LYS A 66 6.94 -29.16 1.31
N LYS A 67 5.66 -29.53 1.27
CA LYS A 67 4.57 -28.56 1.37
C LYS A 67 4.36 -28.21 2.83
N HIS A 68 4.44 -26.94 3.18
CA HIS A 68 4.12 -26.49 4.52
C HIS A 68 2.64 -26.10 4.58
N GLN A 69 1.84 -26.87 5.32
CA GLN A 69 0.44 -26.51 5.59
C GLN A 69 0.34 -25.87 6.97
N ASP A 70 0.62 -24.56 7.02
CA ASP A 70 0.40 -23.75 8.22
C ASP A 70 -1.06 -23.26 8.28
N TRP A 71 -1.52 -22.85 9.47
CA TRP A 71 -2.82 -22.17 9.60
C TRP A 71 -2.90 -20.95 8.67
N LYS A 72 -1.77 -20.28 8.44
CA LYS A 72 -1.65 -19.16 7.53
C LYS A 72 -1.87 -19.61 6.09
N SER A 73 -1.20 -20.66 5.59
CA SER A 73 -1.43 -21.15 4.23
C SER A 73 -2.88 -21.60 4.05
N ASN A 74 -3.49 -22.24 5.05
CA ASN A 74 -4.90 -22.62 5.02
C ASN A 74 -5.82 -21.41 4.96
N PHE A 75 -5.50 -20.34 5.70
CA PHE A 75 -6.23 -19.08 5.60
C PHE A 75 -6.09 -18.46 4.19
N PHE A 76 -4.89 -18.41 3.62
CA PHE A 76 -4.69 -17.91 2.26
C PHE A 76 -5.48 -18.72 1.24
N HIS A 77 -5.40 -20.05 1.29
CA HIS A 77 -6.21 -20.96 0.46
C HIS A 77 -7.70 -20.75 0.66
N PHE A 78 -8.16 -20.51 1.89
CA PHE A 78 -9.55 -20.18 2.18
C PHE A 78 -9.97 -18.85 1.55
N VAL A 79 -9.14 -17.81 1.60
CA VAL A 79 -9.45 -16.50 1.01
C VAL A 79 -9.34 -16.50 -0.51
N THR A 80 -8.47 -17.33 -1.10
CA THR A 80 -8.31 -17.40 -2.56
C THR A 80 -9.30 -18.35 -3.22
N SER A 81 -9.78 -19.37 -2.50
CA SER A 81 -10.78 -20.31 -3.01
C SER A 81 -12.14 -19.62 -3.14
N GLY A 82 -12.61 -19.39 -4.36
CA GLY A 82 -13.97 -18.92 -4.60
C GLY A 82 -14.28 -18.93 -6.08
N ASN A 83 -15.48 -18.48 -6.41
CA ASN A 83 -15.97 -18.47 -7.78
C ASN A 83 -15.19 -17.50 -8.68
N THR A 84 -15.54 -17.52 -9.97
CA THR A 84 -14.80 -16.82 -11.03
C THR A 84 -14.72 -15.31 -10.83
N TYR A 85 -15.78 -14.65 -10.35
CA TYR A 85 -15.78 -13.20 -10.13
C TYR A 85 -15.15 -12.84 -8.78
N TYR A 86 -15.46 -13.60 -7.73
CA TYR A 86 -14.87 -13.46 -6.41
C TYR A 86 -13.34 -13.44 -6.48
N SER A 87 -12.76 -14.44 -7.16
CA SER A 87 -11.31 -14.63 -7.25
C SER A 87 -10.58 -13.44 -7.90
N GLN A 88 -11.26 -12.68 -8.76
CA GLN A 88 -10.71 -11.49 -9.41
C GLN A 88 -10.66 -10.25 -8.51
N VAL A 89 -11.56 -10.14 -7.52
CA VAL A 89 -11.74 -8.91 -6.75
C VAL A 89 -11.28 -9.08 -5.30
N PHE A 90 -11.85 -10.05 -4.58
CA PHE A 90 -11.75 -10.12 -3.13
C PHE A 90 -10.39 -10.59 -2.60
N PRO A 91 -9.75 -11.64 -3.15
CA PRO A 91 -8.42 -12.05 -2.68
C PRO A 91 -7.42 -10.90 -2.73
N ILE A 92 -7.46 -10.12 -3.81
CA ILE A 92 -6.55 -9.00 -4.02
C ILE A 92 -6.91 -7.82 -3.12
N SER A 93 -8.20 -7.62 -2.85
CA SER A 93 -8.69 -6.56 -1.96
C SER A 93 -8.29 -6.83 -0.51
N LEU A 94 -8.42 -8.09 -0.08
CA LEU A 94 -8.22 -8.51 1.31
C LEU A 94 -6.75 -8.75 1.62
N LEU A 95 -6.03 -9.40 0.70
CA LEU A 95 -4.65 -9.80 0.89
C LEU A 95 -3.64 -8.80 0.29
N GLY A 96 -4.08 -7.91 -0.61
CA GLY A 96 -3.21 -6.90 -1.23
C GLY A 96 -2.27 -7.44 -2.30
N GLU A 97 -2.32 -8.74 -2.61
CA GLU A 97 -1.55 -9.37 -3.67
C GLU A 97 -2.47 -9.85 -4.78
N ASN A 98 -2.02 -9.72 -6.02
CA ASN A 98 -2.72 -10.34 -7.13
C ASN A 98 -2.33 -11.82 -7.18
N TYR A 99 -3.33 -12.70 -7.30
CA TYR A 99 -3.13 -14.15 -7.44
C TYR A 99 -3.50 -14.68 -8.82
N ILE A 100 -4.03 -13.80 -9.69
CA ILE A 100 -4.47 -14.14 -11.05
C ILE A 100 -3.55 -13.46 -12.06
N LEU A 101 -2.97 -14.26 -12.96
CA LEU A 101 -2.25 -13.76 -14.13
C LEU A 101 -3.24 -13.03 -15.04
N GLU A 102 -2.86 -11.82 -15.49
CA GLU A 102 -3.68 -10.97 -16.39
C GLU A 102 -5.09 -10.65 -15.86
N ASN A 103 -5.18 -10.33 -14.57
CA ASN A 103 -6.45 -9.93 -13.99
C ASN A 103 -7.01 -8.63 -14.62
N THR A 104 -8.13 -8.77 -15.32
CA THR A 104 -8.87 -7.71 -16.01
C THR A 104 -9.34 -6.59 -15.08
N PHE A 105 -9.67 -6.92 -13.83
CA PHE A 105 -10.02 -5.94 -12.81
C PHE A 105 -8.85 -4.99 -12.56
N ILE A 106 -7.65 -5.51 -12.34
CA ILE A 106 -6.45 -4.70 -12.09
C ILE A 106 -6.09 -3.85 -13.32
N THR A 107 -6.18 -4.42 -14.53
CA THR A 107 -5.91 -3.65 -15.75
C THR A 107 -6.89 -2.48 -15.87
N ASN A 108 -8.16 -2.70 -15.57
CA ASN A 108 -9.18 -1.67 -15.59
C ASN A 108 -8.96 -0.62 -14.50
N LEU A 109 -8.58 -1.01 -13.27
CA LEU A 109 -8.24 -0.06 -12.21
C LEU A 109 -7.03 0.81 -12.58
N LYS A 110 -6.04 0.25 -13.29
CA LYS A 110 -4.89 1.01 -13.81
C LYS A 110 -5.31 1.99 -14.89
N GLN A 111 -6.18 1.59 -15.81
CA GLN A 111 -6.74 2.48 -16.85
C GLN A 111 -7.55 3.63 -16.25
N LEU A 112 -8.32 3.36 -15.20
CA LEU A 112 -9.10 4.37 -14.47
C LEU A 112 -8.23 5.28 -13.58
N ASN A 113 -6.91 5.03 -13.47
CA ASN A 113 -5.98 5.69 -12.55
C ASN A 113 -6.36 5.55 -11.05
N VAL A 114 -7.15 4.52 -10.70
CA VAL A 114 -7.60 4.27 -9.32
C VAL A 114 -6.93 3.07 -8.66
N TYR A 115 -6.01 2.38 -9.34
CA TYR A 115 -5.26 1.24 -8.77
C TYR A 115 -4.57 1.58 -7.44
N HIS A 116 -4.13 2.83 -7.26
CA HIS A 116 -3.51 3.29 -6.03
C HIS A 116 -4.46 3.32 -4.81
N LEU A 117 -5.78 3.42 -5.03
CA LEU A 117 -6.77 3.32 -3.96
C LEU A 117 -6.89 1.88 -3.46
N PHE A 118 -6.63 0.93 -4.35
CA PHE A 118 -6.73 -0.51 -4.11
C PHE A 118 -5.50 -1.08 -3.40
N VAL A 119 -4.31 -0.59 -3.74
CA VAL A 119 -3.07 -0.96 -3.05
C VAL A 119 -3.08 -0.32 -1.66
N ILE A 120 -3.65 -1.04 -0.70
CA ILE A 120 -3.76 -0.77 0.75
C ILE A 120 -3.29 0.64 1.11
N SER A 121 -4.16 1.61 0.83
CA SER A 121 -3.95 2.99 1.27
C SER A 121 -4.17 3.01 2.79
N GLY A 122 -3.34 3.73 3.54
CA GLY A 122 -3.49 3.85 5.02
C GLY A 122 -4.86 4.38 5.48
N PHE A 123 -5.74 4.75 4.54
CA PHE A 123 -7.15 5.06 4.70
C PHE A 123 -7.99 3.89 5.23
N HIS A 124 -7.75 2.65 4.76
CA HIS A 124 -8.46 1.46 5.27
C HIS A 124 -8.28 1.34 6.78
N LEU A 125 -7.09 1.65 7.29
CA LEU A 125 -6.77 1.60 8.71
C LEU A 125 -7.49 2.65 9.56
N LEU A 126 -7.77 3.84 9.02
CA LEU A 126 -8.57 4.85 9.71
C LEU A 126 -10.03 4.42 9.86
N PHE A 127 -10.60 3.80 8.83
CA PHE A 127 -11.94 3.20 8.89
C PHE A 127 -11.98 2.02 9.87
N PHE A 128 -11.01 1.12 9.76
CA PHE A 128 -10.88 -0.02 10.68
C PHE A 128 -10.75 0.42 12.12
N LYS A 129 -9.90 1.43 12.40
CA LYS A 129 -9.78 1.99 13.74
C LYS A 129 -11.13 2.48 14.25
N LYS A 130 -11.85 3.30 13.47
CA LYS A 130 -13.16 3.82 13.90
C LYS A 130 -14.17 2.70 14.14
N PHE A 131 -14.24 1.72 13.24
CA PHE A 131 -15.16 0.60 13.33
C PHE A 131 -14.86 -0.28 14.55
N ILE A 132 -13.61 -0.71 14.70
CA ILE A 132 -13.16 -1.54 15.83
C ILE A 132 -13.33 -0.79 17.16
N PHE A 133 -12.99 0.50 17.22
CA PHE A 133 -13.19 1.28 18.44
C PHE A 133 -14.66 1.44 18.80
N LYS A 134 -15.56 1.50 17.81
CA LYS A 134 -17.01 1.52 18.07
C LYS A 134 -17.48 0.20 18.70
N ILE A 135 -16.94 -0.93 18.25
CA ILE A 135 -17.18 -2.25 18.87
C ILE A 135 -16.61 -2.28 20.31
N PHE A 136 -15.39 -1.81 20.51
CA PHE A 136 -14.78 -1.75 21.85
C PHE A 136 -15.55 -0.85 22.82
N GLN A 137 -16.07 0.28 22.33
CA GLN A 137 -16.96 1.16 23.10
C GLN A 137 -18.28 0.48 23.45
N PHE A 138 -18.86 -0.28 22.52
CA PHE A 138 -20.08 -1.06 22.78
C PHE A 138 -19.89 -2.07 23.92
N ILE A 139 -18.70 -2.68 24.00
CA ILE A 139 -18.32 -3.63 25.07
C ILE A 139 -17.73 -2.89 26.30
N LYS A 140 -17.78 -1.55 26.33
CA LYS A 140 -17.31 -0.69 27.44
C LYS A 140 -15.82 -0.88 27.80
N LEU A 141 -14.98 -1.23 26.82
CA LEU A 141 -13.54 -1.32 27.03
C LEU A 141 -12.94 0.07 27.28
N ASN A 142 -12.00 0.16 28.23
CA ASN A 142 -11.31 1.42 28.50
C ASN A 142 -10.38 1.81 27.33
N PHE A 143 -9.95 3.08 27.31
CA PHE A 143 -9.15 3.63 26.21
C PHE A 143 -7.80 2.92 26.04
N LEU A 144 -7.13 2.53 27.14
CA LEU A 144 -5.83 1.88 27.08
C LEU A 144 -5.92 0.47 26.49
N ILE A 145 -6.86 -0.34 26.98
CA ILE A 145 -7.14 -1.70 26.49
C ILE A 145 -7.54 -1.64 25.01
N SER A 146 -8.39 -0.68 24.62
CA SER A 146 -8.80 -0.48 23.22
C SER A 146 -7.61 -0.22 22.29
N ASN A 147 -6.66 0.62 22.71
CA ASN A 147 -5.45 0.87 21.91
C ASN A 147 -4.55 -0.37 21.82
N PHE A 148 -4.40 -1.12 22.91
CA PHE A 148 -3.58 -2.33 22.94
C PHE A 148 -4.16 -3.44 22.07
N LEU A 149 -5.47 -3.70 22.17
CA LEU A 149 -6.16 -4.67 21.31
C LEU A 149 -6.10 -4.27 19.83
N PHE A 150 -6.26 -2.97 19.54
CA PHE A 150 -6.12 -2.50 18.17
C PHE A 150 -4.69 -2.63 17.65
N LEU A 151 -3.67 -2.38 18.48
CA LEU A 151 -2.28 -2.61 18.12
C LEU A 151 -2.02 -4.09 17.81
N PHE A 152 -2.51 -4.99 18.66
CA PHE A 152 -2.40 -6.42 18.44
C PHE A 152 -3.05 -6.84 17.12
N PHE A 153 -4.25 -6.31 16.83
CA PHE A 153 -4.92 -6.52 15.54
C PHE A 153 -4.06 -6.05 14.35
N LEU A 154 -3.47 -4.86 14.42
CA LEU A 154 -2.58 -4.38 13.35
C LEU A 154 -1.36 -5.28 13.15
N LEU A 155 -0.72 -5.73 14.23
CA LEU A 155 0.43 -6.63 14.14
C LEU A 155 0.01 -7.98 13.55
N PHE A 156 -1.14 -8.51 13.94
CA PHE A 156 -1.69 -9.74 13.39
C PHE A 156 -1.96 -9.63 11.88
N VAL A 157 -2.60 -8.54 11.43
CA VAL A 157 -2.86 -8.33 9.99
C VAL A 157 -1.56 -8.12 9.21
N ASN A 158 -0.56 -7.40 9.76
CA ASN A 158 0.76 -7.33 9.11
C ASN A 158 1.38 -8.71 8.95
N TYR A 159 1.38 -9.52 10.00
CA TYR A 159 1.91 -10.87 9.96
C TYR A 159 1.19 -11.71 8.91
N LEU A 160 -0.14 -11.61 8.85
CA LEU A 160 -0.96 -12.29 7.85
C LEU A 160 -0.55 -11.88 6.43
N LEU A 161 -0.43 -10.59 6.17
CA LEU A 161 -0.17 -10.01 4.85
C LEU A 161 1.32 -9.95 4.44
N ASN A 162 2.23 -10.60 5.17
CA ASN A 162 3.68 -10.50 4.94
C ASN A 162 4.25 -9.07 5.03
N PHE A 163 3.74 -8.27 5.96
CA PHE A 163 4.25 -6.93 6.29
C PHE A 163 4.33 -5.97 5.08
N PRO A 164 3.21 -5.72 4.36
CA PRO A 164 3.24 -4.83 3.22
C PRO A 164 3.61 -3.41 3.67
N ILE A 165 4.51 -2.76 2.93
CA ILE A 165 5.17 -1.50 3.34
C ILE A 165 4.15 -0.42 3.77
N SER A 166 3.03 -0.29 3.05
CA SER A 166 2.00 0.72 3.36
C SER A 166 1.28 0.48 4.69
N PHE A 167 0.98 -0.78 5.02
CA PHE A 167 0.30 -1.18 6.25
C PHE A 167 1.26 -1.19 7.44
N LEU A 168 2.50 -1.66 7.23
CA LEU A 168 3.55 -1.62 8.25
C LEU A 168 3.87 -0.17 8.64
N ARG A 169 4.00 0.74 7.67
CA ARG A 169 4.16 2.19 7.95
C ARG A 169 3.04 2.71 8.84
N ALA A 170 1.79 2.40 8.50
CA ALA A 170 0.65 2.86 9.28
C ALA A 170 0.67 2.31 10.72
N THR A 171 1.13 1.06 10.89
CA THR A 171 1.26 0.39 12.17
C THR A 171 2.36 1.03 13.02
N LEU A 172 3.54 1.25 12.45
CA LEU A 172 4.64 1.96 13.11
C LEU A 172 4.25 3.40 13.45
N PHE A 173 3.57 4.10 12.54
CA PHE A 173 3.04 5.43 12.79
C PHE A 173 2.07 5.43 13.97
N PHE A 174 1.19 4.42 14.08
CA PHE A 174 0.28 4.26 15.21
C PHE A 174 1.03 3.99 16.52
N ILE A 175 2.02 3.10 16.52
CA ILE A 175 2.88 2.81 17.68
C ILE A 175 3.57 4.08 18.17
N PHE A 176 4.29 4.78 17.30
CA PHE A 176 4.99 6.01 17.69
C PHE A 176 4.02 7.13 18.09
N SER A 177 2.85 7.23 17.47
CA SER A 177 1.80 8.18 17.90
C SER A 177 1.27 7.85 19.30
N LEU A 178 1.11 6.57 19.65
CA LEU A 178 0.71 6.14 20.99
C LEU A 178 1.79 6.47 22.03
N ILE A 179 3.05 6.11 21.75
CA ILE A 179 4.21 6.42 22.59
C ILE A 179 4.30 7.93 22.80
N ASN A 180 4.20 8.71 21.73
CA ASN A 180 4.26 10.16 21.80
C ASN A 180 3.13 10.74 22.66
N LYS A 181 1.91 10.22 22.53
CA LYS A 181 0.76 10.66 23.33
C LYS A 181 0.87 10.28 24.81
N GLN A 182 1.29 9.05 25.11
CA GLN A 182 1.23 8.50 26.47
C GLN A 182 2.49 8.80 27.30
N ILE A 183 3.67 8.80 26.67
CA ILE A 183 4.96 8.92 27.35
C ILE A 183 5.52 10.33 27.13
N LEU A 184 5.52 10.82 25.90
CA LEU A 184 6.17 12.08 25.52
C LEU A 184 5.24 13.30 25.52
N LYS A 185 4.00 13.15 26.02
CA LYS A 185 3.00 14.22 26.15
C LYS A 185 2.79 15.05 24.86
N ASN A 186 2.75 14.37 23.71
CA ASN A 186 2.64 14.97 22.37
C ASN A 186 3.75 15.99 22.05
N TYR A 187 4.97 15.75 22.54
CA TYR A 187 6.14 16.56 22.20
C TYR A 187 6.34 16.65 20.69
N PHE A 188 6.24 15.48 20.02
CA PHE A 188 6.42 15.38 18.59
C PHE A 188 5.12 15.65 17.82
N LYS A 189 5.23 16.28 16.66
CA LYS A 189 4.10 16.43 15.74
C LYS A 189 3.97 15.23 14.82
N ASN A 190 2.80 15.07 14.21
CA ASN A 190 2.53 13.96 13.28
C ASN A 190 3.53 13.90 12.11
N PHE A 191 4.04 15.03 11.63
CA PHE A 191 5.06 15.01 10.60
C PHE A 191 6.41 14.47 11.09
N GLU A 192 6.81 14.83 12.31
CA GLU A 192 8.05 14.34 12.93
C GLU A 192 7.92 12.82 13.17
N VAL A 193 6.76 12.37 13.66
CA VAL A 193 6.45 10.94 13.79
C VAL A 193 6.53 10.22 12.45
N LEU A 194 6.00 10.79 11.37
CA LEU A 194 6.10 10.19 10.03
C LEU A 194 7.56 10.11 9.56
N SER A 195 8.37 11.14 9.82
CA SER A 195 9.81 11.15 9.52
C SER A 195 10.56 10.08 10.30
N PHE A 196 10.27 9.89 11.59
CA PHE A 196 10.84 8.79 12.39
C PHE A 196 10.51 7.43 11.79
N VAL A 197 9.26 7.21 11.37
CA VAL A 197 8.87 5.96 10.69
C VAL A 197 9.68 5.77 9.41
N ALA A 198 9.84 6.81 8.59
CA ALA A 198 10.61 6.74 7.34
C ALA A 198 12.08 6.35 7.61
N ILE A 199 12.71 6.95 8.61
CA ILE A 199 14.07 6.64 9.02
C ILE A 199 14.19 5.18 9.46
N VAL A 200 13.24 4.66 10.25
CA VAL A 200 13.22 3.25 10.67
C VAL A 200 13.19 2.30 9.47
N PHE A 201 12.40 2.59 8.43
CA PHE A 201 12.38 1.80 7.20
C PHE A 201 13.73 1.81 6.47
N ILE A 202 14.35 2.99 6.34
CA ILE A 202 15.64 3.14 5.66
C ILE A 202 16.76 2.44 6.44
N LEU A 203 16.78 2.53 7.77
CA LEU A 203 17.75 1.84 8.62
C LEU A 203 17.59 0.32 8.54
N TRP A 204 16.35 -0.18 8.46
CA TRP A 204 16.10 -1.61 8.30
C TRP A 204 16.48 -2.12 6.89
N ASN A 205 16.17 -1.34 5.86
CA ASN A 205 16.50 -1.66 4.49
C ASN A 205 16.74 -0.40 3.65
N PRO A 206 18.00 0.01 3.42
CA PRO A 206 18.30 1.19 2.62
C PRO A 206 17.73 1.12 1.19
N LEU A 207 17.60 -0.10 0.65
CA LEU A 207 17.06 -0.33 -0.70
C LEU A 207 15.53 -0.15 -0.76
N VAL A 208 14.85 0.04 0.38
CA VAL A 208 13.40 0.30 0.40
C VAL A 208 13.02 1.58 -0.35
N ILE A 209 13.97 2.50 -0.53
CA ILE A 209 13.78 3.74 -1.31
C ILE A 209 13.41 3.42 -2.77
N TYR A 210 13.85 2.28 -3.31
CA TYR A 210 13.46 1.81 -4.64
C TYR A 210 12.03 1.24 -4.69
N SER A 211 11.40 0.98 -3.55
CA SER A 211 10.03 0.51 -3.49
C SER A 211 9.06 1.63 -3.82
N PHE A 212 8.21 1.40 -4.83
CA PHE A 212 7.11 2.30 -5.11
C PHE A 212 6.12 2.41 -3.95
N SER A 213 5.81 1.30 -3.28
CA SER A 213 4.88 1.31 -2.15
C SER A 213 5.38 2.21 -1.04
N TYR A 214 6.69 2.20 -0.76
CA TYR A 214 7.34 3.13 0.17
C TYR A 214 7.18 4.58 -0.29
N ILE A 215 7.64 4.88 -1.50
CA ILE A 215 7.58 6.22 -2.09
C ILE A 215 6.16 6.79 -1.98
N PHE A 216 5.20 6.02 -2.49
CA PHE A 216 3.82 6.41 -2.62
C PHE A 216 3.16 6.65 -1.26
N THR A 217 3.28 5.69 -0.33
CA THR A 217 2.60 5.79 0.96
C THR A 217 3.13 6.94 1.82
N PHE A 218 4.44 7.18 1.82
CA PHE A 218 5.04 8.23 2.64
C PHE A 218 4.77 9.63 2.07
N LEU A 219 4.87 9.83 0.76
CA LEU A 219 4.57 11.13 0.16
C LEU A 219 3.12 11.52 0.35
N ILE A 220 2.19 10.63 -0.01
CA ILE A 220 0.76 10.95 0.08
C ILE A 220 0.37 11.24 1.52
N THR A 221 0.91 10.49 2.49
CA THR A 221 0.63 10.75 3.91
C THR A 221 1.22 12.07 4.38
N LEU A 222 2.41 12.44 3.92
CA LEU A 222 3.02 13.74 4.23
C LEU A 222 2.20 14.89 3.64
N ILE A 223 1.77 14.79 2.37
CA ILE A 223 0.91 15.79 1.72
C ILE A 223 -0.42 15.96 2.47
N LEU A 224 -1.04 14.86 2.89
CA LEU A 224 -2.26 14.90 3.69
C LEU A 224 -2.03 15.59 5.05
N LEU A 225 -0.90 15.31 5.71
CA LEU A 225 -0.53 16.00 6.96
C LEU A 225 -0.32 17.51 6.72
N TYR A 226 0.35 17.89 5.63
CA TYR A 226 0.53 19.30 5.28
C TYR A 226 -0.81 19.99 5.02
N CYS A 227 -1.68 19.37 4.21
CA CYS A 227 -3.01 19.91 3.93
C CYS A 227 -3.88 20.01 5.20
N SER A 228 -3.66 19.13 6.18
CA SER A 228 -4.37 19.19 7.47
C SER A 228 -4.05 20.46 8.27
N HIS A 229 -2.88 21.07 8.07
CA HIS A 229 -2.48 22.32 8.71
C HIS A 229 -2.94 23.58 7.98
N LEU A 230 -3.45 23.45 6.74
CA LEU A 230 -4.04 24.58 6.01
C LEU A 230 -5.29 25.08 6.74
N LYS A 231 -5.35 26.41 6.94
CA LYS A 231 -6.49 27.10 7.54
C LYS A 231 -7.49 27.42 6.44
N PHE A 232 -8.69 26.87 6.57
CA PHE A 232 -9.82 27.16 5.70
C PHE A 232 -11.05 27.43 6.57
N ASN A 233 -11.83 28.44 6.21
CA ASN A 233 -13.03 28.82 6.97
C ASN A 233 -14.11 27.73 6.92
N ASN A 234 -14.21 26.99 5.81
CA ASN A 234 -15.19 25.93 5.63
C ASN A 234 -14.51 24.56 5.51
N LYS A 235 -14.95 23.61 6.34
CA LYS A 235 -14.47 22.22 6.36
C LYS A 235 -14.73 21.49 5.03
N TRP A 236 -15.82 21.80 4.34
CA TRP A 236 -16.12 21.23 3.02
C TRP A 236 -15.05 21.61 1.99
N TRP A 237 -14.73 22.91 1.88
CA TRP A 237 -13.67 23.40 1.00
C TRP A 237 -12.31 22.84 1.37
N LYS A 238 -12.00 22.74 2.68
CA LYS A 238 -10.78 22.08 3.14
C LYS A 238 -10.66 20.67 2.57
N ASN A 239 -11.71 19.85 2.71
CA ASN A 239 -11.69 18.48 2.24
C ASN A 239 -11.50 18.39 0.71
N ILE A 240 -12.24 19.20 -0.06
CA ILE A 240 -12.12 19.25 -1.53
C ILE A 240 -10.70 19.64 -1.96
N ILE A 241 -10.11 20.65 -1.33
CA ILE A 241 -8.76 21.10 -1.65
C ILE A 241 -7.73 20.04 -1.24
N THR A 242 -7.90 19.41 -0.06
CA THR A 242 -7.01 18.33 0.37
C THR A 242 -7.07 17.13 -0.59
N SER A 243 -8.25 16.77 -1.10
CA SER A 243 -8.39 15.66 -2.05
C SER A 243 -7.76 16.01 -3.40
N LEU A 244 -8.01 17.21 -3.92
CA LEU A 244 -7.40 17.69 -5.16
C LEU A 244 -5.86 17.66 -5.08
N ILE A 245 -5.27 18.24 -4.04
CA ILE A 245 -3.82 18.24 -3.84
C ILE A 245 -3.29 16.81 -3.70
N SER A 246 -3.92 15.96 -2.87
CA SER A 246 -3.45 14.58 -2.71
C SER A 246 -3.48 13.79 -4.03
N HIS A 247 -4.49 14.04 -4.86
CA HIS A 247 -4.63 13.37 -6.15
C HIS A 247 -3.61 13.87 -7.18
N THR A 248 -3.32 15.17 -7.25
CA THR A 248 -2.32 15.70 -8.20
C THR A 248 -0.93 15.15 -7.90
N PHE A 249 -0.58 14.96 -6.64
CA PHE A 249 0.67 14.30 -6.29
C PHE A 249 0.63 12.79 -6.56
N ALA A 250 -0.49 12.12 -6.27
CA ALA A 250 -0.66 10.70 -6.58
C ALA A 250 -0.55 10.43 -8.09
N SER A 251 -1.12 11.29 -8.92
CA SER A 251 -1.07 11.18 -10.38
C SER A 251 0.34 11.34 -10.91
N VAL A 252 1.11 12.31 -10.41
CA VAL A 252 2.54 12.46 -10.75
C VAL A 252 3.31 11.18 -10.43
N LEU A 253 3.05 10.54 -9.28
CA LEU A 253 3.70 9.27 -8.93
C LEU A 253 3.24 8.09 -9.80
N LEU A 254 1.99 8.08 -10.25
CA LEU A 254 1.46 7.06 -11.16
C LEU A 254 2.13 7.09 -12.55
N LEU A 255 2.71 8.23 -12.97
CA LEU A 255 3.49 8.35 -14.20
C LEU A 255 4.80 7.54 -14.18
N MET A 256 5.19 6.99 -13.03
CA MET A 256 6.27 5.99 -12.95
C MET A 256 5.86 4.63 -13.57
N PHE A 257 4.56 4.33 -13.61
CA PHE A 257 4.01 3.04 -14.04
C PHE A 257 3.30 3.12 -15.38
N ASN A 258 2.60 4.22 -15.59
CA ASN A 258 1.75 4.40 -16.76
C ASN A 258 2.25 5.58 -17.59
N ASN A 259 2.47 5.34 -18.88
CA ASN A 259 2.77 6.40 -19.86
C ASN A 259 1.51 7.17 -20.28
N LYS A 260 0.34 6.73 -19.79
CA LYS A 260 -0.98 7.30 -20.07
C LYS A 260 -1.55 7.85 -18.78
N TYR A 261 -2.00 9.10 -18.84
CA TYR A 261 -2.76 9.72 -17.77
C TYR A 261 -4.21 9.85 -18.18
N ASN A 262 -5.10 9.27 -17.38
CA ASN A 262 -6.53 9.45 -17.51
C ASN A 262 -6.94 10.79 -16.90
N VAL A 263 -7.51 11.68 -17.72
CA VAL A 263 -7.95 13.03 -17.32
C VAL A 263 -9.05 12.98 -16.27
N PHE A 264 -9.94 11.99 -16.35
CA PHE A 264 -10.97 11.77 -15.34
C PHE A 264 -10.45 11.06 -14.10
N GLY A 265 -9.13 10.79 -13.99
CA GLY A 265 -8.53 10.10 -12.86
C GLY A 265 -8.94 10.64 -11.49
N TYR A 266 -9.10 11.97 -11.35
CA TYR A 266 -9.57 12.59 -10.10
C TYR A 266 -11.02 12.22 -9.79
N LEU A 267 -11.90 12.39 -10.77
CA LEU A 267 -13.33 12.07 -10.64
C LEU A 267 -13.51 10.57 -10.39
N ASN A 268 -12.80 9.72 -11.13
CA ASN A 268 -12.77 8.29 -10.91
C ASN A 268 -12.34 7.99 -9.47
N SER A 269 -11.25 8.60 -8.99
CA SER A 269 -10.79 8.38 -7.62
C SER A 269 -11.86 8.76 -6.59
N PHE A 270 -12.52 9.91 -6.76
CA PHE A 270 -13.60 10.34 -5.87
C PHE A 270 -14.78 9.36 -5.83
N ILE A 271 -15.18 8.83 -6.99
CA ILE A 271 -16.28 7.86 -7.12
C ILE A 271 -15.89 6.49 -6.56
N PHE A 272 -14.66 6.04 -6.80
CA PHE A 272 -14.23 4.69 -6.43
C PHE A 272 -13.74 4.56 -4.98
N VAL A 273 -13.34 5.63 -4.30
CA VAL A 273 -13.01 5.60 -2.86
C VAL A 273 -14.10 4.91 -2.01
N PRO A 274 -15.39 5.31 -2.06
CA PRO A 274 -16.44 4.64 -1.29
C PRO A 274 -16.65 3.18 -1.71
N VAL A 275 -16.51 2.88 -3.01
CA VAL A 275 -16.59 1.51 -3.53
C VAL A 275 -15.51 0.63 -2.92
N PHE A 276 -14.25 1.11 -2.84
CA PHE A 276 -13.16 0.32 -2.23
C PHE A 276 -13.30 0.15 -0.72
N VAL A 277 -13.81 1.16 -0.01
CA VAL A 277 -14.16 1.00 1.42
C VAL A 277 -15.23 -0.07 1.58
N PHE A 278 -16.26 -0.06 0.73
CA PHE A 278 -17.32 -1.07 0.73
C PHE A 278 -16.77 -2.47 0.43
N ILE A 279 -15.98 -2.65 -0.64
CA ILE A 279 -15.36 -3.94 -0.99
C ILE A 279 -14.54 -4.48 0.17
N TYR A 280 -13.67 -3.66 0.76
CA TYR A 280 -12.80 -4.09 1.84
C TYR A 280 -13.59 -4.46 3.10
N THR A 281 -14.60 -3.66 3.48
CA THR A 281 -15.42 -3.93 4.67
C THR A 281 -16.32 -5.15 4.50
N VAL A 282 -17.07 -5.23 3.41
CA VAL A 282 -17.95 -6.36 3.09
C VAL A 282 -17.13 -7.63 2.90
N GLY A 283 -15.98 -7.55 2.25
CA GLY A 283 -15.09 -8.69 2.05
C GLY A 283 -14.61 -9.32 3.35
N TRP A 284 -14.27 -8.51 4.36
CA TRP A 284 -13.90 -9.02 5.69
C TRP A 284 -15.11 -9.54 6.49
N ILE A 285 -16.26 -8.86 6.39
CA ILE A 285 -17.47 -9.24 7.15
C ILE A 285 -18.14 -10.49 6.58
N PHE A 286 -18.09 -10.72 5.27
CA PHE A 286 -18.79 -11.84 4.63
C PHE A 286 -17.84 -12.84 4.00
N ILE A 287 -16.60 -12.93 4.50
CA ILE A 287 -15.57 -13.81 3.94
C ILE A 287 -15.98 -15.30 3.92
N TRP A 288 -16.90 -15.68 4.82
CA TRP A 288 -17.49 -17.02 4.89
C TRP A 288 -18.58 -17.27 3.84
N GLU A 289 -19.29 -16.25 3.36
CA GLU A 289 -20.35 -16.35 2.34
C GLU A 289 -19.82 -16.00 0.94
N LYS A 290 -19.04 -16.92 0.35
CA LYS A 290 -18.37 -16.70 -0.94
C LYS A 290 -19.33 -16.45 -2.11
N ASN A 291 -20.52 -17.07 -2.10
CA ASN A 291 -21.51 -16.87 -3.15
C ASN A 291 -22.07 -15.44 -3.15
N LEU A 292 -22.31 -14.87 -1.97
CA LEU A 292 -22.73 -13.47 -1.85
C LEU A 292 -21.62 -12.53 -2.34
N LEU A 293 -20.37 -12.80 -1.95
CA LEU A 293 -19.24 -12.01 -2.41
C LEU A 293 -19.01 -12.14 -3.92
N ASP A 294 -19.24 -13.30 -4.52
CA ASP A 294 -19.15 -13.49 -5.97
C ASP A 294 -20.19 -12.66 -6.72
N PHE A 295 -21.44 -12.62 -6.25
CA PHE A 295 -22.48 -11.75 -6.80
C PHE A 295 -22.09 -10.26 -6.71
N ILE A 296 -21.55 -9.84 -5.57
CA ILE A 296 -21.08 -8.46 -5.39
C ILE A 296 -19.89 -8.18 -6.31
N ALA A 297 -18.95 -9.13 -6.45
CA ALA A 297 -17.80 -9.01 -7.34
C ALA A 297 -18.23 -8.86 -8.81
N GLN A 298 -19.24 -9.61 -9.24
CA GLN A 298 -19.80 -9.49 -10.60
C GLN A 298 -20.30 -8.07 -10.86
N PHE A 299 -21.05 -7.49 -9.91
CA PHE A 299 -21.54 -6.11 -10.03
C PHE A 299 -20.39 -5.10 -10.07
N ILE A 300 -19.36 -5.28 -9.23
CA ILE A 300 -18.18 -4.41 -9.21
C ILE A 300 -17.42 -4.47 -10.54
N LEU A 301 -17.20 -5.66 -11.07
CA LEU A 301 -16.52 -5.88 -12.34
C LEU A 301 -17.29 -5.21 -13.48
N TRP A 302 -18.60 -5.40 -13.51
CA TRP A 302 -19.47 -4.72 -14.47
C TRP A 302 -19.37 -3.19 -14.34
N LEU A 303 -19.45 -2.65 -13.12
CA LEU A 303 -19.36 -1.22 -12.87
C LEU A 303 -18.02 -0.67 -13.37
N VAL A 304 -16.91 -1.30 -12.99
CA VAL A 304 -15.57 -0.90 -13.43
C VAL A 304 -15.45 -0.94 -14.96
N ASP A 305 -15.99 -1.96 -15.61
CA ASP A 305 -16.01 -2.08 -17.08
C ASP A 305 -16.85 -0.99 -17.78
N GLN A 306 -17.95 -0.54 -17.18
CA GLN A 306 -18.69 0.60 -17.74
C GLN A 306 -17.91 1.89 -17.63
N PHE A 307 -17.24 2.12 -16.51
CA PHE A 307 -16.42 3.33 -16.34
C PHE A 307 -15.22 3.35 -17.29
N THR A 308 -14.57 2.21 -17.58
CA THR A 308 -13.40 2.18 -18.48
C THR A 308 -13.73 2.56 -19.92
N LYS A 309 -14.95 2.31 -20.39
CA LYS A 309 -15.43 2.69 -21.74
C LYS A 309 -15.47 4.19 -21.95
N PHE A 310 -15.71 4.96 -20.89
CA PHE A 310 -15.86 6.42 -20.93
C PHE A 310 -14.65 7.12 -20.30
N GLN A 311 -13.48 7.04 -20.93
CA GLN A 311 -12.25 7.64 -20.42
C GLN A 311 -11.47 8.38 -21.51
N PHE A 312 -10.85 9.50 -21.12
CA PHE A 312 -10.01 10.32 -21.99
C PHE A 312 -8.56 10.28 -21.50
N TYR A 313 -7.64 9.92 -22.40
CA TYR A 313 -6.23 9.68 -22.06
C TYR A 313 -5.32 10.71 -22.72
N ILE A 314 -4.38 11.23 -21.93
CA ILE A 314 -3.26 12.04 -22.40
C ILE A 314 -1.99 11.19 -22.27
N TYR A 315 -1.18 11.16 -23.34
CA TYR A 315 0.14 10.55 -23.29
C TYR A 315 1.11 11.52 -22.61
N LEU A 316 1.76 11.05 -21.55
CA LEU A 316 2.76 11.82 -20.82
C LEU A 316 4.10 11.09 -20.86
N ILE A 317 5.17 11.87 -20.73
CA ILE A 317 6.53 11.35 -20.63
C ILE A 317 6.62 10.53 -19.34
N LYS A 318 7.10 9.30 -19.47
CA LYS A 318 7.36 8.44 -18.33
C LYS A 318 8.41 9.09 -17.43
N LEU A 319 8.10 9.23 -16.14
CA LEU A 319 9.06 9.76 -15.19
C LEU A 319 10.08 8.70 -14.81
N ASN A 320 11.36 9.07 -14.91
CA ASN A 320 12.44 8.23 -14.41
C ASN A 320 12.50 8.28 -12.89
N PHE A 321 13.02 7.22 -12.28
CA PHE A 321 13.20 7.16 -10.83
C PHE A 321 14.05 8.35 -10.31
N LEU A 322 15.05 8.79 -11.09
CA LEU A 322 15.92 9.91 -10.76
C LEU A 322 15.15 11.24 -10.64
N THR A 323 14.19 11.52 -11.54
CA THR A 323 13.43 12.78 -11.50
C THR A 323 12.52 12.83 -10.27
N VAL A 324 11.98 11.68 -9.86
CA VAL A 324 11.22 11.55 -8.62
C VAL A 324 12.14 11.73 -7.41
N PHE A 325 13.30 11.07 -7.39
CA PHE A 325 14.28 11.23 -6.30
C PHE A 325 14.75 12.69 -6.12
N VAL A 326 14.98 13.40 -7.22
CA VAL A 326 15.29 14.84 -7.18
C VAL A 326 14.10 15.65 -6.63
N SER A 327 12.88 15.34 -7.06
CA SER A 327 11.67 15.98 -6.49
C SER A 327 11.52 15.71 -4.99
N TYR A 328 11.97 14.55 -4.48
CA TYR A 328 12.01 14.23 -3.05
C TYR A 328 13.02 15.06 -2.27
N ILE A 329 14.21 15.26 -2.83
CA ILE A 329 15.23 16.11 -2.20
C ILE A 329 14.65 17.52 -2.08
N ILE A 330 14.08 18.05 -3.16
CA ILE A 330 13.45 19.37 -3.15
C ILE A 330 12.33 19.41 -2.10
N PHE A 331 11.47 18.40 -2.06
CA PHE A 331 10.35 18.34 -1.13
C PHE A 331 10.81 18.21 0.34
N SER A 332 11.83 17.40 0.60
CA SER A 332 12.41 17.19 1.94
C SER A 332 13.14 18.44 2.42
N VAL A 333 13.81 19.16 1.52
CA VAL A 333 14.40 20.47 1.81
C VAL A 333 13.30 21.48 2.15
N CYS A 334 12.23 21.57 1.35
CA CYS A 334 11.08 22.41 1.66
C CYS A 334 10.46 22.05 3.02
N PHE A 335 10.35 20.77 3.33
CA PHE A 335 9.87 20.28 4.61
C PHE A 335 10.74 20.73 5.78
N LEU A 336 12.07 20.52 5.70
CA LEU A 336 13.01 20.97 6.71
C LEU A 336 12.94 22.49 6.89
N PHE A 337 12.80 23.26 5.81
CA PHE A 337 12.58 24.70 5.88
C PHE A 337 11.30 25.06 6.66
N THR A 338 10.18 24.36 6.41
CA THR A 338 8.94 24.60 7.16
C THR A 338 9.06 24.25 8.64
N GLU A 339 9.79 23.19 8.98
CA GLU A 339 10.06 22.80 10.36
C GLU A 339 10.95 23.82 11.06
N LEU A 340 12.01 24.32 10.40
CA LEU A 340 12.86 25.39 10.90
C LEU A 340 12.07 26.67 11.17
N ILE A 341 11.17 27.07 10.25
CA ILE A 341 10.26 28.20 10.46
C ILE A 341 9.39 27.95 11.69
N HIS A 342 8.85 26.74 11.85
CA HIS A 342 8.01 26.40 12.99
C HIS A 342 8.78 26.38 14.33
N ILE A 343 10.01 25.87 14.34
CA ILE A 343 10.90 25.91 15.51
C ILE A 343 11.22 27.36 15.88
N SER A 344 11.47 28.22 14.89
CA SER A 344 11.69 29.65 15.12
C SER A 344 10.47 30.32 15.78
N GLN A 345 9.26 29.92 15.39
CA GLN A 345 8.02 30.42 15.99
C GLN A 345 7.81 29.90 17.41
N ARG A 346 8.14 28.64 17.71
CA ARG A 346 8.12 28.08 19.07
C ARG A 346 9.08 28.82 20.02
N LYS A 347 10.31 29.13 19.57
CA LYS A 347 11.27 29.92 20.36
C LYS A 347 10.81 31.35 20.62
N LYS A 348 10.01 31.94 19.73
CA LYS A 348 9.39 33.26 19.95
C LYS A 348 8.27 33.21 20.99
N LEU A 349 7.48 32.14 21.01
CA LEU A 349 6.36 31.95 21.95
C LEU A 349 6.81 31.55 23.36
N SER A 350 7.98 30.91 23.52
CA SER A 350 8.55 30.59 24.85
C SER A 350 9.32 31.75 25.50
N LYS A 351 9.36 32.92 24.84
CA LYS A 351 9.98 34.15 25.33
C LYS A 351 8.95 35.15 25.87
N PHE A 352 7.66 34.81 25.81
CA PHE A 352 6.56 35.43 26.52
C PHE A 352 6.02 34.40 27.52
#